data_AF-A0AAQ0R1L5-F1
#
_entry.id   AF-A0AAQ0R1L5-F1
#
_cell.length_a   1.000
_cell.length_b   1.000
_cell.length_c   1.000
_cell.angle_alpha   90.00
_cell.angle_beta   90.00
_cell.angle_gamma   90.00
#
_symmetry.space_group_name_H-M   'P 1'
#
loop_
_entity.id
_entity.type
_entity.pdbx_description
1 polymer ?
#
loop_
_entity_poly.entity_id
_entity_poly.type
_entity_poly.pdbx_seq_one_letter_code
_entity_poly.pdbx_strand_id
1 'polypeptide(L)'
;MPQEITVDFSEQIVETKIKIERLENLIHYVKSQKNALEHYKKSDVLLTDKVGLNLSGFTPCSFNARVDTIIPLLEQNIEDNTALIHELAKELGIDIK
;
A
#
# COMPACT_ATOMS: atom_id res chain seq x y z
N MET A 1 46.87 -2.65 -15.45
CA MET A 1 45.97 -1.68 -14.80
C MET A 1 44.60 -2.31 -14.71
N PRO A 2 44.00 -2.48 -13.52
CA PRO A 2 42.62 -2.93 -13.44
C PRO A 2 41.72 -1.79 -13.92
N GLN A 3 40.84 -2.09 -14.87
CA GLN A 3 39.81 -1.14 -15.29
C GLN A 3 38.81 -1.03 -14.14
N GLU A 4 38.75 0.11 -13.48
CA GLU A 4 37.66 0.43 -12.56
C GLU A 4 36.38 0.59 -13.39
N ILE A 5 35.48 -0.39 -13.29
CA ILE A 5 34.13 -0.28 -13.85
C ILE A 5 33.31 0.51 -12.84
N THR A 6 33.14 1.80 -13.08
CA THR A 6 32.12 2.60 -12.38
C THR A 6 30.74 2.23 -12.91
N VAL A 7 29.97 1.49 -12.12
CA VAL A 7 28.56 1.21 -12.39
C VAL A 7 27.73 2.41 -11.94
N ASP A 8 26.93 2.97 -12.85
CA ASP A 8 25.97 4.02 -12.53
C ASP A 8 24.64 3.41 -12.04
N PHE A 9 24.21 3.82 -10.85
CA PHE A 9 22.95 3.38 -10.23
C PHE A 9 21.87 4.47 -10.22
N SER A 10 22.11 5.60 -10.90
CA SER A 10 21.22 6.78 -10.89
C SER A 10 19.79 6.44 -11.29
N GLU A 11 19.60 5.65 -12.36
CA GLU A 11 18.28 5.20 -12.83
C GLU A 11 17.55 4.34 -11.79
N GLN A 12 18.25 3.34 -11.21
CA GLN A 12 17.67 2.45 -10.20
C GLN A 12 17.25 3.22 -8.94
N ILE A 13 18.01 4.24 -8.56
CA ILE A 13 17.66 5.12 -7.43
C ILE A 13 16.37 5.90 -7.72
N VAL A 14 16.25 6.47 -8.92
CA VAL A 14 15.05 7.22 -9.33
C VAL A 14 13.83 6.30 -9.38
N GLU A 15 13.95 5.12 -9.98
CA GLU A 15 12.87 4.14 -10.04
C GLU A 15 12.40 3.71 -8.65
N THR A 16 13.34 3.48 -7.73
CA THR A 16 13.02 3.04 -6.36
C THR A 16 12.30 4.15 -5.58
N LYS A 17 12.70 5.41 -5.74
CA LYS A 17 11.96 6.56 -5.17
C LYS A 17 10.54 6.67 -5.69
N ILE A 18 10.34 6.49 -7.00
CA ILE A 18 9.00 6.50 -7.61
C ILE A 18 8.14 5.36 -7.05
N LYS A 19 8.72 4.17 -6.81
CA LYS A 19 8.00 3.05 -6.19
C LYS A 19 7.57 3.40 -4.76
N ILE A 20 8.44 3.99 -3.94
CA ILE A 20 8.11 4.44 -2.59
C ILE A 20 6.94 5.45 -2.62
N GLU A 21 7.01 6.48 -3.46
CA GLU A 21 5.95 7.49 -3.58
C GLU A 21 4.60 6.87 -3.99
N ARG A 22 4.61 5.89 -4.89
CA ARG A 22 3.39 5.15 -5.27
C ARG A 22 2.82 4.36 -4.11
N LEU A 23 3.65 3.68 -3.32
CA LEU A 23 3.21 2.93 -2.14
C LEU A 23 2.65 3.86 -1.06
N GLU A 24 3.25 5.03 -0.83
CA GLU A 24 2.73 6.03 0.12
C GLU A 24 1.34 6.53 -0.29
N ASN A 25 1.14 6.81 -1.58
CA ASN A 25 -0.16 7.20 -2.13
C ASN A 25 -1.21 6.09 -1.97
N LEU A 26 -0.82 4.83 -2.20
CA LEU A 26 -1.71 3.67 -2.00
C LEU A 26 -2.10 3.53 -0.52
N ILE A 27 -1.16 3.65 0.40
CA ILE A 27 -1.43 3.62 1.84
C ILE A 27 -2.41 4.72 2.22
N HIS A 28 -2.22 5.95 1.71
CA HIS A 28 -3.14 7.05 1.99
C HIS A 28 -4.56 6.75 1.50
N TYR A 29 -4.69 6.21 0.28
CA TYR A 29 -5.97 5.82 -0.28
C TYR A 29 -6.67 4.73 0.55
N VAL A 30 -5.94 3.69 0.95
CA VAL A 30 -6.46 2.57 1.76
C VAL A 30 -6.85 3.05 3.16
N LYS A 31 -6.07 3.95 3.78
CA LYS A 31 -6.44 4.59 5.07
C LYS A 31 -7.76 5.35 4.97
N SER A 32 -7.98 6.09 3.88
CA SER A 32 -9.25 6.80 3.64
C SER A 32 -10.43 5.84 3.54
N GLN A 33 -10.28 4.73 2.80
CA GLN A 33 -11.30 3.68 2.71
C GLN A 33 -11.61 3.04 4.08
N LYS A 34 -10.56 2.73 4.86
CA LYS A 34 -10.73 2.17 6.21
C LYS A 34 -11.53 3.11 7.11
N ASN A 35 -11.15 4.38 7.14
CA ASN A 35 -11.82 5.40 7.94
C ASN A 35 -13.31 5.55 7.56
N ALA A 36 -13.62 5.50 6.26
CA ALA A 36 -15.00 5.51 5.79
C ALA A 36 -15.79 4.30 6.31
N LEU A 37 -15.23 3.09 6.24
CA LEU A 37 -15.87 1.86 6.75
C LEU A 37 -16.06 1.88 8.28
N GLU A 38 -15.08 2.39 9.02
CA GLU A 38 -15.19 2.57 10.47
C GLU A 38 -16.26 3.60 10.84
N HIS A 39 -16.43 4.66 10.04
CA HIS A 39 -17.51 5.61 10.22
C HIS A 39 -18.88 4.98 9.92
N TYR A 40 -18.99 4.21 8.83
CA TYR A 40 -20.22 3.47 8.50
C TYR A 40 -20.64 2.51 9.60
N LYS A 41 -19.69 1.77 10.19
CA LYS A 41 -19.94 0.89 11.35
C LYS A 41 -20.60 1.62 12.53
N LYS A 42 -20.37 2.93 12.68
CA LYS A 42 -20.93 3.75 13.77
C LYS A 42 -22.32 4.33 13.47
N SER A 43 -22.81 4.23 12.23
CA SER A 43 -23.92 5.04 11.69
C SER A 43 -25.05 4.23 11.04
N ASP A 44 -25.41 3.06 11.61
CA ASP A 44 -26.48 2.11 11.22
C ASP A 44 -26.08 0.95 10.27
N VAL A 45 -24.85 0.91 9.76
CA VAL A 45 -24.34 -0.25 9.02
C VAL A 45 -23.84 -1.32 10.00
N LEU A 46 -24.44 -2.51 9.95
CA LEU A 46 -24.00 -3.63 10.78
C LEU A 46 -22.66 -4.18 10.28
N LEU A 47 -21.84 -4.70 11.18
CA LEU A 47 -20.60 -5.42 10.83
C LEU A 47 -20.82 -6.56 9.81
N THR A 48 -22.04 -7.11 9.79
CA THR A 48 -22.48 -8.17 8.89
C THR A 48 -22.87 -7.67 7.50
N ASP A 49 -23.04 -6.37 7.31
CA ASP A 49 -23.41 -5.80 6.02
C ASP A 49 -22.26 -5.97 5.05
N LYS A 50 -22.63 -6.16 3.77
CA LYS A 50 -21.66 -6.37 2.71
C LYS A 50 -21.48 -5.08 1.93
N VAL A 51 -20.22 -4.72 1.70
CA VAL A 51 -19.85 -3.61 0.80
C VAL A 51 -19.09 -4.17 -0.40
N GLY A 52 -19.25 -3.51 -1.54
CA GLY A 52 -18.53 -3.85 -2.75
C GLY A 52 -17.08 -3.40 -2.64
N LEU A 53 -16.16 -4.34 -2.75
CA LEU A 53 -14.74 -4.06 -2.96
C LEU A 53 -14.42 -4.12 -4.44
N ASN A 54 -13.67 -3.13 -4.92
CA ASN A 54 -13.10 -3.14 -6.25
C ASN A 54 -11.59 -3.28 -6.14
N LEU A 55 -11.08 -4.43 -6.57
CA LEU A 55 -9.66 -4.70 -6.67
C LEU A 55 -9.20 -4.32 -8.08
N SER A 56 -8.36 -3.29 -8.14
CA SER A 56 -7.61 -2.96 -9.34
C SER A 56 -6.33 -3.79 -9.40
N GLY A 57 -6.12 -4.49 -10.50
CA GLY A 57 -4.98 -5.38 -10.74
C GLY A 57 -4.93 -5.78 -12.22
N PHE A 58 -4.15 -6.81 -12.56
CA PHE A 58 -4.07 -7.33 -13.94
C PHE A 58 -5.45 -7.74 -14.48
N THR A 59 -6.33 -8.24 -13.60
CA THR A 59 -7.73 -8.49 -13.91
C THR A 59 -8.59 -7.78 -12.87
N PRO A 60 -9.33 -6.72 -13.24
CA PRO A 60 -10.24 -6.05 -12.33
C PRO A 60 -11.24 -7.05 -11.77
N CYS A 61 -11.37 -7.08 -10.44
CA CYS A 61 -12.28 -7.99 -9.77
C CYS A 61 -13.09 -7.22 -8.74
N SER A 62 -14.40 -7.45 -8.72
CA SER A 62 -15.27 -6.92 -7.69
C SER A 62 -15.97 -8.05 -6.94
N PHE A 63 -16.06 -7.90 -5.63
CA PHE A 63 -16.80 -8.83 -4.78
C PHE A 63 -17.37 -8.12 -3.57
N ASN A 64 -18.42 -8.69 -3.02
CA ASN A 64 -19.07 -8.20 -1.81
C ASN A 64 -18.53 -8.95 -0.60
N ALA A 65 -17.97 -8.22 0.37
CA ALA A 65 -17.48 -8.79 1.62
C ALA A 65 -18.04 -8.04 2.82
N ARG A 66 -18.10 -8.73 3.97
CA ARG A 66 -18.59 -8.16 5.22
C ARG A 66 -17.64 -7.07 5.72
N VAL A 67 -18.19 -6.00 6.29
CA VAL A 67 -17.39 -4.89 6.84
C VAL A 67 -16.38 -5.40 7.88
N ASP A 68 -16.78 -6.36 8.73
CA ASP A 68 -15.88 -6.99 9.72
C ASP A 68 -14.66 -7.71 9.12
N THR A 69 -14.79 -8.17 7.88
CA THR A 69 -13.76 -8.92 7.16
C THR A 69 -12.86 -7.97 6.40
N ILE A 70 -13.41 -6.85 5.92
CA ILE A 70 -12.69 -5.89 5.07
C ILE A 70 -11.74 -5.03 5.91
N ILE A 71 -12.17 -4.54 7.07
CA ILE A 71 -11.34 -3.64 7.89
C ILE A 71 -9.96 -4.26 8.19
N PRO A 72 -9.86 -5.52 8.67
CA PRO A 72 -8.56 -6.17 8.90
C PRO A 72 -7.72 -6.34 7.63
N LEU A 73 -8.36 -6.59 6.47
CA LEU A 73 -7.63 -6.70 5.20
C LEU A 73 -7.02 -5.37 4.76
N LEU A 74 -7.71 -4.25 5.00
CA LEU A 74 -7.17 -2.92 4.74
C LEU A 74 -6.03 -2.58 5.71
N GLU A 75 -6.12 -3.00 6.97
CA GLU A 75 -5.05 -2.83 7.96
C GLU A 75 -3.78 -3.59 7.56
N GLN A 76 -3.93 -4.88 7.21
CA GLN A 76 -2.81 -5.68 6.71
C GLN A 76 -2.19 -5.06 5.45
N ASN A 77 -3.01 -4.57 4.52
CA ASN A 77 -2.50 -3.92 3.31
C ASN A 77 -1.67 -2.65 3.62
N ILE A 78 -2.05 -1.87 4.63
CA ILE A 78 -1.29 -0.71 5.08
C ILE A 78 0.04 -1.15 5.69
N GLU A 79 0.04 -2.17 6.55
CA GLU A 79 1.23 -2.70 7.21
C GLU A 79 2.22 -3.28 6.19
N ASP A 80 1.74 -4.13 5.26
CA ASP A 80 2.56 -4.75 4.23
C ASP A 80 3.22 -3.71 3.31
N ASN A 81 2.44 -2.71 2.85
CA ASN A 81 2.98 -1.65 2.01
C ASN A 81 3.98 -0.76 2.77
N THR A 82 3.77 -0.56 4.07
CA THR A 82 4.71 0.20 4.93
C THR A 82 6.01 -0.57 5.09
N ALA A 83 5.96 -1.88 5.32
CA ALA A 83 7.14 -2.74 5.39
C ALA A 83 7.94 -2.71 4.07
N LEU A 84 7.26 -2.79 2.93
CA LEU A 84 7.89 -2.65 1.60
C LEU A 84 8.58 -1.29 1.41
N ILE A 85 7.97 -0.20 1.88
CA ILE A 85 8.62 1.13 1.84
C ILE A 85 9.92 1.12 2.67
N HIS A 86 9.90 0.56 3.88
CA HIS A 86 11.11 0.46 4.70
C HIS A 86 12.21 -0.38 4.05
N GLU A 87 11.86 -1.50 3.40
CA GLU A 87 12.81 -2.32 2.66
C GLU A 87 13.44 -1.54 1.48
N LEU A 88 12.62 -0.89 0.65
CA LEU A 88 13.11 -0.09 -0.48
C LEU A 88 13.94 1.12 -0.02
N ALA A 89 13.57 1.75 1.09
CA ALA A 89 14.33 2.86 1.63
C ALA A 89 15.69 2.44 2.17
N LYS A 90 15.75 1.27 2.81
CA LYS A 90 17.00 0.66 3.26
C LYS A 90 17.93 0.35 2.08
N GLU A 91 17.40 -0.11 0.95
CA GLU A 91 18.18 -0.30 -0.30
C GLU A 91 18.80 1.02 -0.80
N LEU A 92 18.12 2.15 -0.58
CA LEU A 92 18.60 3.48 -0.93
C LEU A 92 19.47 4.14 0.16
N GLY A 93 19.67 3.50 1.31
CA GLY A 93 20.35 4.10 2.46
C GLY A 93 19.59 5.27 3.09
N ILE A 94 18.26 5.31 2.90
CA ILE A 94 17.38 6.33 3.46
C ILE A 94 16.83 5.80 4.79
N ASP A 95 16.99 6.58 5.85
CA ASP A 95 16.35 6.31 7.14
C ASP A 95 14.92 6.87 7.14
N ILE A 96 13.92 6.00 7.26
CA ILE A 96 12.51 6.38 7.36
C ILE A 96 12.11 6.27 8.83
N LYS A 97 11.72 7.41 9.41
CA LYS A 97 11.21 7.52 10.78
C LYS A 97 9.77 7.06 10.93
#